data_AF-F9VZ21-F1
#
_entry.id   AF-F9VZ21-F1
#
_cell.length_a   1.000
_cell.length_b   1.000
_cell.length_c   1.000
_cell.angle_alpha   90.00
_cell.angle_beta   90.00
_cell.angle_gamma   90.00
#
_symmetry.space_group_name_H-M   'P 1'
#
loop_
_entity.id
_entity.type
_entity.pdbx_description
1 polymer ?
#
loop_
_entity_poly.entity_id
_entity_poly.type
_entity_poly.pdbx_seq_one_letter_code
_entity_poly.pdbx_strand_id
1 'polypeptide(L)' 'MMGLPAGHVTAVPGLSRADQLKAIGNGVCPPQAFRALQILDSLSRIGVAS' A
#
# COMPACT_ATOMS: atom_id res chain seq x y z
N MET A 1 -1.62 10.71 6.47
CA MET A 1 -2.33 9.59 7.12
C MET A 1 -1.83 8.22 6.66
N MET A 2 -1.64 7.99 5.35
CA MET A 2 -1.11 6.70 4.83
C MET A 2 0.42 6.67 4.63
N GLY A 3 1.16 7.75 4.86
CA GLY A 3 2.61 7.80 4.54
C GLY A 3 2.91 7.91 3.04
N LEU A 4 1.91 8.24 2.21
CA LEU A 4 2.09 8.52 0.79
C LEU A 4 2.56 9.97 0.57
N PRO A 5 3.31 10.24 -0.53
CA PRO A 5 3.65 11.60 -0.93
C PRO A 5 2.41 12.48 -1.07
N ALA A 6 2.58 13.79 -0.82
CA ALA A 6 1.52 14.75 -1.07
C ALA A 6 1.07 14.69 -2.53
N GLY A 7 -0.24 14.69 -2.77
CA GLY A 7 -0.79 14.62 -4.12
C GLY A 7 -0.91 13.21 -4.72
N HIS A 8 -0.43 12.15 -4.04
CA HIS A 8 -0.35 10.80 -4.63
C HIS A 8 -1.66 10.29 -5.25
N VAL A 9 -2.81 10.62 -4.65
CA VAL A 9 -4.14 10.33 -5.22
C VAL A 9 -4.86 11.61 -5.65
N THR A 10 -4.60 12.74 -4.99
CA THR A 10 -5.36 13.99 -5.19
C THR A 10 -4.88 14.86 -6.35
N ALA A 11 -3.66 14.62 -6.86
CA ALA A 11 -3.08 15.38 -7.97
C ALA A 11 -3.16 14.64 -9.32
N VAL A 12 -3.94 13.54 -9.41
CA VAL A 12 -4.12 12.78 -10.64
C VAL A 12 -5.09 13.52 -11.57
N PRO A 13 -4.66 13.96 -12.77
CA PRO A 13 -5.53 14.69 -13.68
C PRO A 13 -6.75 13.86 -14.12
N GLY A 14 -7.92 14.49 -14.14
CA GLY A 14 -9.17 13.84 -14.57
C GLY A 14 -9.80 12.90 -13.54
N LEU A 15 -9.19 12.72 -12.37
CA LEU A 15 -9.74 11.85 -11.32
C LEU A 15 -10.75 12.62 -10.47
N SER A 16 -12.01 12.18 -10.49
CA SER A 16 -13.07 12.80 -9.69
C SER A 16 -12.79 12.66 -8.18
N ARG A 17 -13.35 13.54 -7.35
CA ARG A 17 -13.22 13.41 -5.89
C ARG A 17 -13.73 12.07 -5.36
N ALA A 18 -14.81 11.55 -5.94
CA ALA A 18 -15.36 10.25 -5.56
C ALA A 18 -14.38 9.11 -5.88
N ASP A 19 -13.74 9.16 -7.06
CA ASP A 19 -12.75 8.16 -7.47
C ASP A 19 -11.46 8.27 -6.66
N GLN A 20 -11.05 9.48 -6.28
CA GLN A 20 -9.93 9.69 -5.35
C GLN A 20 -10.19 9.02 -4.00
N LEU A 21 -11.39 9.19 -3.44
CA LEU A 21 -11.77 8.56 -2.17
C LEU A 21 -11.83 7.03 -2.30
N LYS A 22 -12.35 6.52 -3.42
CA LYS A 22 -12.37 5.08 -3.71
C LYS A 22 -10.96 4.52 -3.86
N ALA A 23 -10.07 5.21 -4.57
CA ALA A 23 -8.69 4.80 -4.77
C ALA A 23 -7.89 4.77 -3.47
N ILE A 24 -7.98 5.83 -2.65
CA ILE A 24 -7.26 5.86 -1.36
C ILE A 24 -7.86 4.91 -0.32
N GLY A 25 -9.19 4.71 -0.33
CA GLY A 25 -9.89 3.84 0.60
C GLY A 25 -9.72 2.34 0.31
N ASN A 26 -9.58 1.97 -0.95
CA ASN A 26 -9.35 0.57 -1.37
C ASN A 26 -7.85 0.20 -1.44
N GLY A 27 -6.96 1.18 -1.34
CA GLY A 27 -5.52 0.97 -1.34
C GLY A 27 -5.00 0.42 -0.02
N VAL A 28 -3.82 -0.21 -0.05
CA VAL A 28 -3.14 -0.68 1.16
C VAL A 28 -2.31 0.47 1.77
N CYS A 29 -2.20 0.51 3.10
CA CYS A 29 -1.29 1.40 3.81
C CYS A 29 0.18 0.95 3.62
N PRO A 30 1.03 1.73 2.92
CA PRO A 30 2.39 1.29 2.56
C PRO A 30 3.27 0.81 3.73
N PRO A 31 3.31 1.48 4.90
CA PRO A 31 4.08 0.96 6.04
C PRO A 31 3.59 -0.41 6.54
N GLN A 32 2.28 -0.67 6.48
CA GLN A 32 1.70 -1.96 6.87
C GLN A 32 2.04 -3.04 5.83
N ALA A 33 1.94 -2.70 4.54
CA ALA A 33 2.36 -3.60 3.45
C ALA A 33 3.84 -3.97 3.57
N PHE A 34 4.72 -3.00 3.80
CA PHE A 34 6.15 -3.23 3.98
C PHE A 34 6.41 -4.23 5.12
N ARG A 35 5.75 -4.06 6.27
CA ARG A 35 5.88 -5.00 7.39
C ARG A 35 5.36 -6.39 7.04
N ALA A 36 4.22 -6.50 6.35
CA ALA A 36 3.67 -7.77 5.92
C ALA A 36 4.63 -8.51 4.97
N LEU A 37 5.27 -7.81 4.04
CA LEU A 37 6.26 -8.38 3.13
C LEU A 37 7.51 -8.90 3.87
N GLN A 38 8.00 -8.18 4.89
CA GLN A 38 9.10 -8.67 5.73
C GLN A 38 8.75 -9.98 6.45
N ILE A 39 7.51 -10.09 6.95
CA ILE A 39 7.03 -11.31 7.60
C ILE A 39 6.97 -12.45 6.58
N LEU A 40 6.40 -12.19 5.40
CA LEU A 40 6.31 -13.19 4.34
C LEU A 40 7.69 -13.68 3.88
N ASP A 41 8.65 -12.77 3.68
CA ASP A 41 10.04 -13.13 3.35
C ASP A 41 10.66 -14.03 4.43
N SER A 42 10.49 -13.65 5.70
CA SER A 42 10.99 -14.43 6.84
C SER A 42 10.42 -15.85 6.87
N LEU A 43 9.10 -15.99 6.64
CA LEU A 43 8.44 -17.30 6.58
C LEU A 43 8.86 -18.12 5.36
N SER A 44 9.00 -17.49 4.20
CA SER A 44 9.43 -18.16 2.98
C SER A 44 10.83 -18.78 3.13
N ARG A 45 11.74 -18.08 3.83
CA ARG A 45 13.09 -18.56 4.14
C ARG A 45 13.09 -19.76 5.08
N ILE A 46 12.17 -19.80 6.06
CA ILE A 46 12.00 -20.95 6.96
C ILE A 46 11.48 -22.15 6.17
N GLY A 47 10.49 -21.96 5.30
CA GLY A 47 9.88 -23.02 4.50
C GLY A 47 10.84 -23.67 3.48
N VAL A 48 11.80 -22.91 2.95
CA VAL A 48 12.83 -23.44 2.03
C VAL A 48 13.94 -24.21 2.75
N ALA A 49 14.13 -23.95 4.05
CA ALA A 49 15.13 -24.63 4.88
C ALA A 49 14.61 -25.92 5.55
N SER A 50 13.36 -26.31 5.30
CA SER A 50 12.69 -27.48 5.88
C SER A 50 12.62 -28.66 4.91
#